data_AF-A0A6J2K6W8-F1
#
_entry.id   AF-A0A6J2K6W8-F1
#
_cell.length_a   1.000
_cell.length_b   1.000
_cell.length_c   1.000
_cell.angle_alpha   90.00
_cell.angle_beta   90.00
_cell.angle_gamma   90.00
#
_symmetry.space_group_name_H-M   'P 1'
#
loop_
_entity.id
_entity.type
_entity.pdbx_description
1 polymer ?
#
loop_
_entity_poly.entity_id
_entity_poly.type
_entity_poly.pdbx_seq_one_letter_code
_entity_poly.pdbx_strand_id
1 'polypeptide(L)'
;MNLDKTKVMFNDHIIPGPVIVESAVLEVVSEYTYLGQIIQLGRANFEKEADRRIQLGWAAYGKLRHILNSAIPQCLKTKVFNACVLPVMTYGAETWTLTALRPYYTITFMTNRLTTDEIYKRRLEKNKLRAFSAICSDENEKENENPKFKVNNTKNATSKVSEQEIHKIEHNPFNLASHVRLFTLRKSEKKSSMPEPFITNDPRTICDIDKTFYKIIEGRPLRQFSDIKVYMRNIRDITLFRANIAYRRDQIIKIDTALRDEYTEYEKIETFFTETKSNFVRFAQECYERGKIVEALANAKSIELDKMVDQLENYSFICVKIRNQLSGLLATFENLDKYRGFLFSLSPMSWQNKFMSHFNENIIDVNYLQENITSAETINGLKVTLLKLQKVSPELFFDEPKQLMTICDDLGKQCLNYMKINVFANNIIVQVMKYRGFYRKIVQDEVFELEEFIEIFQKYVVWMEDKEKENKAIFERILLNEFHELFASYDTAKLFTCVQYVNTRLFETPEDPKDSLSLLTGQLELQYLELTSQLDCLDQEIVKAATNELFAEDIKMMKMAHKAQRELKECDLLSKALYTSFEPPRYKRK
;
A
#
# COMPACT_ATOMS: atom_id res chain seq x y z
N MET A 1 53.71 -41.79 -28.39
CA MET A 1 52.46 -41.45 -27.67
C MET A 1 52.22 -42.52 -26.62
N ASN A 2 51.81 -42.19 -25.39
CA ASN A 2 51.46 -43.24 -24.41
C ASN A 2 50.01 -43.67 -24.65
N LEU A 3 49.81 -44.81 -25.30
CA LEU A 3 48.49 -45.26 -25.76
C LEU A 3 47.52 -45.52 -24.59
N ASP A 4 48.02 -45.98 -23.43
CA ASP A 4 47.19 -46.26 -22.25
C ASP A 4 46.58 -45.00 -21.63
N LYS A 5 47.33 -43.88 -21.70
CA LYS A 5 46.91 -42.57 -21.17
C LYS A 5 46.21 -41.70 -22.22
N THR A 6 46.15 -42.14 -23.46
CA THR A 6 45.58 -41.35 -24.56
C THR A 6 44.14 -41.80 -24.80
N LYS A 7 43.20 -40.87 -24.69
CA LYS A 7 41.77 -41.09 -24.90
C LYS A 7 41.26 -40.15 -25.99
N VAL A 8 40.21 -40.54 -26.70
CA VAL A 8 39.62 -39.76 -27.80
C VAL A 8 38.24 -39.25 -27.41
N MET A 9 37.93 -38.01 -27.75
CA MET A 9 36.60 -37.41 -27.55
C MET A 9 36.13 -36.80 -28.88
N PHE A 10 34.86 -37.00 -29.24
CA PHE A 10 34.26 -36.48 -30.47
C PHE A 10 33.36 -35.28 -30.18
N ASN A 11 33.33 -34.31 -31.11
CA ASN A 11 32.40 -33.19 -31.06
C ASN A 11 31.06 -33.56 -31.71
N ASP A 12 29.97 -32.87 -31.35
CA ASP A 12 28.58 -33.18 -31.77
C ASP A 12 28.33 -33.14 -33.30
N HIS A 13 29.30 -32.61 -34.06
CA HIS A 13 29.25 -32.50 -35.52
C HIS A 13 29.84 -33.72 -36.25
N ILE A 14 30.41 -34.70 -35.54
CA ILE A 14 31.10 -35.86 -36.13
C ILE A 14 30.51 -37.15 -35.56
N ILE A 15 30.20 -38.10 -36.43
CA ILE A 15 29.71 -39.43 -36.02
C ILE A 15 30.87 -40.19 -35.35
N PRO A 16 30.73 -40.68 -34.10
CA PRO A 16 31.80 -41.38 -33.41
C PRO A 16 32.24 -42.65 -34.16
N GLY A 17 33.53 -42.81 -34.39
CA GLY A 17 34.13 -43.98 -35.04
C GLY A 17 35.42 -44.44 -34.35
N PRO A 18 35.84 -45.70 -34.50
CA PRO A 18 37.06 -46.20 -33.86
C PRO A 18 38.31 -45.57 -34.49
N VAL A 19 39.11 -44.87 -33.68
CA VAL A 19 40.40 -44.30 -34.11
C VAL A 19 41.51 -45.31 -33.79
N ILE A 20 42.19 -45.79 -34.82
CA ILE A 20 43.28 -46.76 -34.71
C ILE A 20 44.60 -46.04 -34.92
N VAL A 21 45.49 -46.11 -33.93
CA VAL A 21 46.86 -45.60 -34.04
C VAL A 21 47.81 -46.76 -33.73
N GLU A 22 48.76 -47.03 -34.64
CA GLU A 22 49.79 -48.08 -34.48
C GLU A 22 49.25 -49.48 -34.11
N SER A 23 48.07 -49.84 -34.63
CA SER A 23 47.35 -51.12 -34.38
C SER A 23 46.66 -51.25 -33.02
N ALA A 24 46.60 -50.17 -32.22
CA ALA A 24 45.80 -50.10 -30.99
C ALA A 24 44.56 -49.22 -31.19
N VAL A 25 43.40 -49.69 -30.70
CA VAL A 25 42.15 -48.91 -30.70
C VAL A 25 42.16 -47.97 -29.50
N LEU A 26 42.05 -46.67 -29.75
CA LEU A 26 41.96 -45.68 -28.68
C LEU A 26 40.55 -45.70 -28.06
N GLU A 27 40.50 -45.66 -26.72
CA GLU A 27 39.23 -45.61 -26.00
C GLU A 27 38.57 -44.24 -26.19
N VAL A 28 37.29 -44.28 -26.55
CA VAL A 28 36.44 -43.10 -26.73
C VAL A 28 35.77 -42.77 -25.41
N VAL A 29 35.98 -41.55 -24.92
CA VAL A 29 35.50 -41.10 -23.60
C VAL A 29 34.69 -39.81 -23.77
N SER A 30 33.66 -39.61 -22.95
CA SER A 30 32.84 -38.40 -22.95
C SER A 30 33.36 -37.30 -22.01
N GLU A 31 34.09 -37.68 -20.96
CA GLU A 31 34.68 -36.78 -19.96
C GLU A 31 36.08 -37.25 -19.55
N TYR A 32 37.04 -36.33 -19.49
CA TYR A 32 38.43 -36.68 -19.16
C TYR A 32 39.03 -35.70 -18.16
N THR A 33 39.68 -36.21 -17.10
CA THR A 33 40.38 -35.34 -16.14
C THR A 33 41.80 -35.06 -16.63
N TYR A 34 42.06 -33.84 -17.07
CA TYR A 34 43.38 -33.39 -17.49
C TYR A 34 43.92 -32.32 -16.54
N LEU A 35 45.15 -32.50 -16.03
CA LEU A 35 45.80 -31.57 -15.10
C LEU A 35 44.92 -31.13 -13.91
N GLY A 36 44.07 -32.05 -13.45
CA GLY A 36 43.19 -31.81 -12.33
C GLY A 36 41.92 -31.04 -12.68
N GLN A 37 41.54 -30.86 -13.95
CA GLN A 37 40.28 -30.29 -14.41
C GLN A 37 39.52 -31.32 -15.28
N ILE A 38 38.21 -31.44 -15.10
CA ILE A 38 37.37 -32.24 -16.00
C ILE A 38 37.14 -31.46 -17.29
N ILE A 39 37.47 -32.10 -18.41
CA ILE A 39 37.20 -31.64 -19.76
C ILE A 39 36.06 -32.49 -20.31
N GLN A 40 35.00 -31.82 -20.75
CA GLN A 40 33.91 -32.38 -21.53
C GLN A 40 33.77 -31.52 -22.81
N LEU A 41 33.23 -32.08 -23.89
CA LEU A 41 32.89 -31.34 -25.12
C LEU A 41 31.38 -31.01 -25.10
N GLY A 42 30.99 -29.79 -25.49
CA GLY A 42 29.59 -29.30 -25.45
C GLY A 42 29.39 -27.93 -24.78
N ARG A 43 28.13 -27.48 -24.60
CA ARG A 43 27.80 -26.20 -23.93
C ARG A 43 27.69 -26.30 -22.39
N ALA A 44 27.69 -27.52 -21.84
CA ALA A 44 27.48 -27.78 -20.40
C ALA A 44 28.75 -28.24 -19.66
N ASN A 45 29.94 -27.96 -20.22
CA ASN A 45 31.19 -28.57 -19.76
C ASN A 45 31.63 -28.09 -18.36
N PHE A 46 31.19 -26.90 -17.94
CA PHE A 46 31.64 -26.29 -16.69
C PHE A 46 30.78 -26.66 -15.48
N GLU A 47 29.52 -27.06 -15.66
CA GLU A 47 28.62 -27.34 -14.52
C GLU A 47 29.17 -28.51 -13.68
N LYS A 48 29.59 -29.60 -14.34
CA LYS A 48 30.19 -30.75 -13.65
C LYS A 48 31.52 -30.44 -12.98
N GLU A 49 32.37 -29.62 -13.60
CA GLU A 49 33.64 -29.21 -12.99
C GLU A 49 33.39 -28.26 -11.80
N ALA A 50 32.42 -27.35 -11.92
CA ALA A 50 32.02 -26.45 -10.82
C ALA A 50 31.49 -27.23 -9.62
N ASP A 51 30.60 -28.20 -9.85
CA ASP A 51 30.09 -29.09 -8.79
C ASP A 51 31.21 -29.87 -8.12
N ARG A 52 32.17 -30.38 -8.90
CA ARG A 52 33.34 -31.07 -8.35
C ARG A 52 34.22 -30.14 -7.51
N ARG A 53 34.43 -28.89 -7.94
CA ARG A 53 35.18 -27.88 -7.18
C ARG A 53 34.49 -27.50 -5.89
N ILE A 54 33.16 -27.39 -5.90
CA ILE A 54 32.35 -27.16 -4.70
C ILE A 54 32.54 -28.31 -3.72
N GLN A 55 32.44 -29.57 -4.18
CA GLN A 55 32.64 -30.74 -3.32
C GLN A 55 34.08 -30.79 -2.75
N LEU A 56 35.09 -30.51 -3.57
CA LEU A 56 36.49 -30.43 -3.12
C LEU A 56 36.72 -29.29 -2.14
N GLY A 57 36.07 -28.14 -2.35
CA GLY A 57 36.05 -27.01 -1.43
C GLY A 57 35.44 -27.38 -0.08
N TRP A 58 34.29 -28.06 -0.08
CA TRP A 58 33.65 -28.58 1.13
C TRP A 58 34.53 -29.63 1.84
N ALA A 59 35.22 -30.49 1.09
CA ALA A 59 36.17 -31.45 1.67
C ALA A 59 37.36 -30.74 2.31
N ALA A 60 37.92 -29.70 1.67
CA ALA A 60 38.99 -28.88 2.22
C ALA A 60 38.54 -28.10 3.47
N TYR A 61 37.35 -27.51 3.43
CA TYR A 61 36.72 -26.87 4.58
C TYR A 61 36.50 -27.87 5.73
N GLY A 62 36.01 -29.07 5.42
CA GLY A 62 35.80 -30.16 6.37
C GLY A 62 37.08 -30.58 7.08
N LYS A 63 38.20 -30.71 6.34
CA LYS A 63 39.53 -30.98 6.92
C LYS A 63 39.98 -29.87 7.88
N LEU A 64 39.66 -28.61 7.58
CA LEU A 64 40.01 -27.43 8.37
C LEU A 64 38.93 -27.03 9.39
N ARG A 65 37.86 -27.83 9.54
CA ARG A 65 36.69 -27.49 10.37
C ARG A 65 37.07 -27.21 11.82
N HIS A 66 38.02 -27.96 12.37
CA HIS A 66 38.48 -27.76 13.75
C HIS A 66 39.17 -26.40 13.94
N ILE A 67 39.88 -25.89 12.92
CA ILE A 67 40.52 -24.57 12.93
C ILE A 67 39.47 -23.47 12.70
N LEU A 68 38.58 -23.65 11.72
CA LEU A 68 37.57 -22.64 11.36
C LEU A 68 36.48 -22.50 12.45
N ASN A 69 36.21 -23.57 13.21
CA ASN A 69 35.28 -23.56 14.36
C ASN A 69 35.95 -23.26 15.71
N SER A 70 37.28 -23.16 15.78
CA SER A 70 38.00 -22.82 17.02
C SER A 70 37.73 -21.39 17.48
N ALA A 71 38.13 -21.03 18.69
CA ALA A 71 38.03 -19.67 19.24
C ALA A 71 39.12 -18.70 18.69
N ILE A 72 39.57 -18.89 17.43
CA ILE A 72 40.53 -18.00 16.77
C ILE A 72 39.83 -16.71 16.29
N PRO A 73 40.50 -15.54 16.31
CA PRO A 73 39.99 -14.31 15.72
C PRO A 73 39.55 -14.45 14.26
N GLN A 74 38.43 -13.85 13.91
CA GLN A 74 37.82 -13.98 12.58
C GLN A 74 38.78 -13.61 11.43
N CYS A 75 39.65 -12.62 11.63
CA CYS A 75 40.65 -12.21 10.63
C CYS A 75 41.62 -13.33 10.24
N LEU A 76 42.03 -14.18 11.19
CA LEU A 76 42.92 -15.31 10.94
C LEU A 76 42.17 -16.47 10.28
N LYS A 77 40.91 -16.71 10.66
CA LYS A 77 40.06 -17.69 9.99
C LYS A 77 39.83 -17.34 8.52
N THR A 78 39.61 -16.06 8.22
CA THR A 78 39.50 -15.56 6.84
C THR A 78 40.79 -15.77 6.07
N LYS A 79 41.97 -15.53 6.68
CA LYS A 79 43.26 -15.82 6.04
C LYS A 79 43.43 -17.32 5.73
N VAL A 80 43.10 -18.20 6.67
CA VAL A 80 43.16 -19.66 6.47
C VAL A 80 42.20 -20.10 5.36
N PHE A 81 40.97 -19.58 5.36
CA PHE A 81 39.99 -19.86 4.31
C PHE A 81 40.49 -19.40 2.93
N ASN A 82 40.97 -18.16 2.81
CA ASN A 82 41.47 -17.58 1.56
C ASN A 82 42.74 -18.28 1.06
N ALA A 83 43.59 -18.79 1.95
CA ALA A 83 44.82 -19.46 1.56
C ALA A 83 44.63 -20.95 1.21
N CYS A 84 43.66 -21.63 1.84
CA CYS A 84 43.56 -23.10 1.75
C CYS A 84 42.28 -23.60 1.07
N VAL A 85 41.13 -22.95 1.30
CA VAL A 85 39.83 -23.41 0.77
C VAL A 85 39.52 -22.72 -0.55
N LEU A 86 39.74 -21.40 -0.61
CA LEU A 86 39.46 -20.61 -1.81
C LEU A 86 40.24 -21.09 -3.04
N PRO A 87 41.56 -21.34 -2.99
CA PRO A 87 42.31 -21.77 -4.18
C PRO A 87 41.86 -23.14 -4.71
N VAL A 88 41.41 -24.04 -3.83
CA VAL A 88 40.88 -25.36 -4.22
C VAL A 88 39.58 -25.21 -5.03
N MET A 89 38.73 -24.26 -4.65
CA MET A 89 37.48 -23.98 -5.36
C MET A 89 37.69 -23.20 -6.66
N THR A 90 38.66 -22.29 -6.70
CA THR A 90 38.88 -21.39 -7.85
C THR A 90 39.88 -21.92 -8.87
N TYR A 91 40.54 -23.04 -8.60
CA TYR A 91 41.51 -23.61 -9.54
C TYR A 91 40.83 -24.01 -10.86
N GLY A 92 41.39 -23.55 -11.98
CA GLY A 92 40.86 -23.78 -13.32
C GLY A 92 39.72 -22.84 -13.74
N ALA A 93 39.25 -21.95 -12.86
CA ALA A 93 38.16 -21.02 -13.15
C ALA A 93 38.51 -20.01 -14.26
N GLU A 94 39.79 -19.74 -14.51
CA GLU A 94 40.28 -18.90 -15.61
C GLU A 94 39.99 -19.48 -17.01
N THR A 95 39.75 -20.80 -17.09
CA THR A 95 39.45 -21.49 -18.35
C THR A 95 37.95 -21.71 -18.57
N TRP A 96 37.11 -21.21 -17.66
CA TRP A 96 35.66 -21.37 -17.76
C TRP A 96 35.06 -20.37 -18.73
N THR A 97 34.31 -20.83 -19.73
CA THR A 97 33.55 -19.93 -20.61
C THR A 97 32.22 -19.61 -19.92
N LEU A 98 32.03 -18.33 -19.61
CA LEU A 98 30.81 -17.84 -18.97
C LEU A 98 29.71 -17.73 -20.01
N THR A 99 28.78 -18.69 -20.06
CA THR A 99 27.55 -18.52 -20.84
C THR A 99 26.71 -17.42 -20.19
N ALA A 100 26.39 -16.35 -20.93
CA ALA A 100 25.75 -15.12 -20.43
C ALA A 100 24.44 -15.32 -19.63
N LEU A 101 23.83 -16.51 -19.72
CA LEU A 101 22.53 -16.84 -19.12
C LEU A 101 22.54 -17.20 -17.62
N ARG A 102 23.69 -17.35 -16.96
CA ARG A 102 23.71 -17.63 -15.51
C ARG A 102 24.86 -16.96 -14.73
N PRO A 103 24.88 -15.62 -14.59
CA PRO A 103 25.77 -14.94 -13.65
C PRO A 103 25.40 -15.22 -12.18
N TYR A 104 24.16 -15.65 -11.90
CA TYR A 104 23.62 -15.72 -10.54
C TYR A 104 24.29 -16.75 -9.64
N TYR A 105 24.78 -17.88 -10.16
CA TYR A 105 25.34 -18.91 -9.27
C TYR A 105 26.81 -18.63 -8.90
N THR A 106 27.62 -18.08 -9.81
CA THR A 106 29.05 -17.79 -9.56
C THR A 106 29.28 -16.42 -8.92
N ILE A 107 28.47 -15.40 -9.23
CA ILE A 107 28.61 -14.07 -8.60
C ILE A 107 28.19 -14.10 -7.12
N THR A 108 27.19 -14.90 -6.75
CA THR A 108 26.81 -15.08 -5.33
C THR A 108 27.92 -15.69 -4.48
N PHE A 109 28.87 -16.44 -5.05
CA PHE A 109 30.06 -16.90 -4.32
C PHE A 109 31.12 -15.82 -4.12
N MET A 110 31.21 -14.82 -4.99
CA MET A 110 32.24 -13.76 -4.91
C MET A 110 31.78 -12.50 -4.15
N THR A 111 30.47 -12.29 -3.98
CA THR A 111 29.94 -11.06 -3.36
C THR A 111 29.06 -11.32 -2.13
N ASN A 112 29.48 -12.17 -1.19
CA ASN A 112 28.91 -12.13 0.16
C ASN A 112 29.46 -10.94 0.96
N ARG A 113 29.14 -9.72 0.52
CA ARG A 113 29.01 -8.54 1.38
C ARG A 113 27.52 -8.22 1.44
N LEU A 114 26.86 -8.72 2.47
CA LEU A 114 25.52 -8.26 2.86
C LEU A 114 25.55 -6.73 2.94
N THR A 115 24.72 -6.06 2.16
CA THR A 115 24.57 -4.60 2.24
C THR A 115 23.97 -4.23 3.59
N THR A 116 24.40 -3.10 4.15
CA THR A 116 24.00 -2.62 5.48
C THR A 116 22.48 -2.49 5.64
N ASP A 117 21.76 -2.29 4.54
CA ASP A 117 20.30 -2.17 4.48
C ASP A 117 19.56 -3.49 4.73
N GLU A 118 20.10 -4.63 4.29
CA GLU A 118 19.47 -5.94 4.53
C GLU A 118 19.65 -6.39 5.98
N ILE A 119 20.77 -6.01 6.61
CA ILE A 119 21.02 -6.22 8.04
C ILE A 119 20.06 -5.35 8.88
N TYR A 120 19.76 -4.13 8.42
CA TYR A 120 18.83 -3.22 9.07
C TYR A 120 17.37 -3.71 8.99
N LYS A 121 16.91 -4.17 7.82
CA LYS A 121 15.57 -4.76 7.64
C LYS A 121 15.34 -6.00 8.51
N ARG A 122 16.32 -6.91 8.57
CA ARG A 122 16.24 -8.11 9.43
C ARG A 122 16.26 -7.81 10.93
N ARG A 123 16.82 -6.67 11.36
CA ARG A 123 16.73 -6.21 12.77
C ARG A 123 15.38 -5.57 13.08
N LEU A 124 14.75 -4.91 12.11
CA LEU A 124 13.42 -4.32 12.26
C LEU A 124 12.32 -5.40 12.44
N GLU A 125 12.39 -6.49 11.67
CA GLU A 125 11.42 -7.60 11.72
C GLU A 125 11.45 -8.41 13.04
N LYS A 126 12.53 -8.29 13.83
CA LYS A 126 12.67 -8.99 15.12
C LYS A 126 12.27 -8.15 16.33
N ASN A 127 11.87 -6.89 16.16
CA ASN A 127 11.42 -6.03 17.25
C ASN A 127 9.91 -6.19 17.49
N LYS A 128 9.54 -6.95 18.54
CA LYS A 128 8.17 -7.10 19.07
C LYS A 128 7.65 -5.83 19.78
N LEU A 129 7.65 -4.69 19.10
CA LEU A 129 7.04 -3.45 19.60
C LEU A 129 6.29 -2.70 18.48
N ARG A 130 5.32 -3.37 17.85
CA ARG A 130 4.15 -2.75 17.19
C ARG A 130 3.00 -3.74 17.19
N ALA A 131 2.27 -3.76 18.30
CA ALA A 131 0.94 -4.37 18.39
C ALA A 131 -0.03 -3.31 18.95
N PHE A 132 -0.12 -2.15 18.30
CA PHE A 132 -1.11 -1.10 18.58
C PHE A 132 -1.17 -0.14 17.39
N SER A 133 -1.73 -0.56 16.25
CA SER A 133 -2.24 0.36 15.21
C SER A 133 -3.08 -0.34 14.12
N ALA A 134 -3.78 -1.43 14.44
CA ALA A 134 -4.64 -2.14 13.48
C ALA A 134 -6.12 -2.12 13.91
N ILE A 135 -6.61 -0.92 14.24
CA ILE A 135 -8.04 -0.62 14.24
C ILE A 135 -8.15 0.73 13.55
N CYS A 136 -9.02 0.80 12.54
CA CYS A 136 -9.35 1.97 11.70
C CYS A 136 -8.45 2.19 10.48
N SER A 137 -8.81 1.57 9.35
CA SER A 137 -8.90 2.24 8.04
C SER A 137 -9.52 1.28 7.03
N ASP A 138 -10.83 1.36 6.88
CA ASP A 138 -11.53 0.95 5.65
C ASP A 138 -12.80 1.81 5.56
N GLU A 139 -12.66 3.02 4.99
CA GLU A 139 -13.76 3.73 4.36
C GLU A 139 -13.19 4.55 3.20
N ASN A 140 -13.73 4.33 2.00
CA ASN A 140 -13.81 5.35 0.96
C ASN A 140 -15.09 5.12 0.15
N GLU A 141 -15.98 6.12 0.25
CA GLU A 141 -16.63 6.84 -0.85
C GLU A 141 -17.58 6.06 -1.80
N LYS A 142 -18.78 6.49 -2.18
CA LYS A 142 -19.50 7.79 -2.22
C LYS A 142 -20.98 7.47 -2.52
N GLU A 143 -21.94 7.99 -1.76
CA GLU A 143 -22.74 9.21 -2.02
C GLU A 143 -23.75 9.15 -3.20
N ASN A 144 -25.04 9.32 -2.85
CA ASN A 144 -25.98 10.26 -3.50
C ASN A 144 -27.16 10.50 -2.52
N GLU A 145 -27.06 11.56 -1.70
CA GLU A 145 -27.82 12.84 -1.79
C GLU A 145 -29.29 12.73 -1.30
N ASN A 146 -29.64 13.16 -0.08
CA ASN A 146 -29.92 14.53 0.47
C ASN A 146 -31.40 14.98 0.28
N PRO A 147 -32.00 15.84 1.14
CA PRO A 147 -31.43 16.58 2.28
C PRO A 147 -32.23 16.59 3.62
N LYS A 148 -31.50 17.02 4.64
CA LYS A 148 -31.75 17.34 6.07
C LYS A 148 -33.16 17.79 6.52
N PHE A 149 -33.55 17.27 7.70
CA PHE A 149 -34.16 18.05 8.79
C PHE A 149 -33.49 17.72 10.13
N LYS A 150 -33.02 18.74 10.85
CA LYS A 150 -32.59 18.65 12.26
C LYS A 150 -33.84 18.58 13.14
N VAL A 151 -33.96 17.53 13.95
CA VAL A 151 -34.87 17.52 15.11
C VAL A 151 -34.11 17.04 16.33
N ASN A 152 -34.04 17.92 17.32
CA ASN A 152 -33.56 17.65 18.67
C ASN A 152 -34.46 16.59 19.31
N ASN A 153 -33.92 15.42 19.63
CA ASN A 153 -34.67 14.42 20.40
C ASN A 153 -34.47 14.64 21.90
N THR A 154 -35.29 15.52 22.46
CA THR A 154 -35.87 15.33 23.79
C THR A 154 -36.91 14.21 23.68
N LYS A 155 -36.62 13.02 24.22
CA LYS A 155 -37.67 12.07 24.61
C LYS A 155 -37.77 12.10 26.13
N ASN A 156 -38.58 13.05 26.60
CA ASN A 156 -39.17 13.00 27.93
C ASN A 156 -40.33 12.00 27.94
N ALA A 157 -40.52 11.42 29.13
CA ALA A 157 -41.75 10.86 29.65
C ALA A 157 -42.22 9.51 29.06
N THR A 158 -41.79 8.43 29.72
CA THR A 158 -42.74 7.48 30.36
C THR A 158 -42.02 6.81 31.52
N SER A 159 -42.18 7.47 32.67
CA SER A 159 -42.44 6.88 33.98
C SER A 159 -41.77 5.55 34.30
N LYS A 160 -40.46 5.63 34.61
CA LYS A 160 -39.93 4.84 35.72
C LYS A 160 -40.71 5.22 36.98
N VAL A 161 -41.72 4.46 37.36
CA VAL A 161 -42.01 4.29 38.79
C VAL A 161 -41.33 2.99 39.18
N SER A 162 -40.01 3.07 39.19
CA SER A 162 -39.17 2.20 40.00
C SER A 162 -39.69 2.33 41.42
N GLU A 163 -40.13 1.21 41.97
CA GLU A 163 -40.41 0.76 43.35
C GLU A 163 -39.54 1.36 44.49
N GLN A 164 -39.17 2.63 44.42
CA GLN A 164 -38.27 3.31 45.34
C GLN A 164 -38.88 4.54 46.03
N GLU A 165 -40.13 4.91 45.71
CA GLU A 165 -40.81 6.04 46.39
C GLU A 165 -41.97 5.63 47.34
N ILE A 166 -42.11 4.35 47.68
CA ILE A 166 -43.10 3.91 48.71
C ILE A 166 -42.57 4.14 50.14
N HIS A 167 -41.35 4.65 50.31
CA HIS A 167 -40.79 5.02 51.62
C HIS A 167 -40.51 6.51 51.79
N LYS A 168 -41.43 7.37 51.35
CA LYS A 168 -41.62 8.65 52.05
C LYS A 168 -42.76 8.44 53.03
N ILE A 169 -42.45 7.82 54.17
CA ILE A 169 -43.33 7.93 55.35
C ILE A 169 -43.40 9.43 55.61
N GLU A 170 -44.50 10.05 55.21
CA GLU A 170 -44.81 11.45 55.49
C GLU A 170 -44.57 11.64 56.99
N HIS A 171 -43.50 12.37 57.33
CA HIS A 171 -43.00 12.41 58.69
C HIS A 171 -44.08 13.03 59.55
N ASN A 172 -44.78 12.22 60.34
CA ASN A 172 -45.88 12.68 61.15
C ASN A 172 -45.37 13.78 62.09
N PRO A 173 -45.75 15.05 61.86
CA PRO A 173 -45.12 16.18 62.52
C PRO A 173 -45.42 16.21 64.02
N PHE A 174 -46.39 15.42 64.48
CA PHE A 174 -46.81 15.34 65.87
C PHE A 174 -46.16 14.16 66.64
N ASN A 175 -45.22 13.43 66.03
CA ASN A 175 -44.60 12.27 66.65
C ASN A 175 -43.23 12.60 67.26
N LEU A 176 -43.16 12.82 68.59
CA LEU A 176 -41.87 13.07 69.28
C LEU A 176 -41.16 11.80 69.72
N ALA A 177 -39.82 11.87 69.82
CA ALA A 177 -38.97 10.78 70.27
C ALA A 177 -39.26 10.33 71.71
N SER A 178 -39.16 9.02 71.98
CA SER A 178 -39.61 8.39 73.24
C SER A 178 -38.93 8.91 74.50
N HIS A 179 -37.67 9.33 74.40
CA HIS A 179 -36.88 9.88 75.51
C HIS A 179 -37.30 11.30 75.92
N VAL A 180 -38.04 12.02 75.06
CA VAL A 180 -38.58 13.35 75.36
C VAL A 180 -39.91 13.25 76.13
N ARG A 181 -40.52 12.08 76.16
CA ARG A 181 -41.80 11.82 76.84
C ARG A 181 -41.53 11.40 78.30
N LEU A 182 -42.35 11.91 79.22
CA LEU A 182 -42.29 11.55 80.65
C LEU A 182 -42.69 10.10 80.90
N PHE A 183 -43.56 9.55 80.06
CA PHE A 183 -43.83 8.12 80.04
C PHE A 183 -42.75 7.42 79.23
N THR A 184 -41.69 6.99 79.90
CA THR A 184 -40.84 5.97 79.31
C THR A 184 -41.70 4.72 79.14
N LEU A 185 -42.12 4.42 77.91
CA LEU A 185 -42.54 3.07 77.57
C LEU A 185 -41.39 2.16 78.05
N ARG A 186 -41.66 1.28 79.02
CA ARG A 186 -40.70 0.24 79.42
C ARG A 186 -40.16 -0.35 78.12
N LYS A 187 -38.85 -0.48 78.01
CA LYS A 187 -38.22 -1.32 76.99
C LYS A 187 -38.72 -2.74 77.29
N SER A 188 -39.88 -3.11 76.74
CA SER A 188 -40.44 -4.42 76.91
C SER A 188 -39.54 -5.34 76.12
N GLU A 189 -38.91 -6.24 76.87
CA GLU A 189 -38.15 -7.38 76.41
C GLU A 189 -38.78 -8.00 75.16
N LYS A 190 -37.91 -8.43 74.24
CA LYS A 190 -38.29 -9.49 73.31
C LYS A 190 -38.84 -10.65 74.13
N LYS A 191 -40.15 -10.89 74.07
CA LYS A 191 -40.76 -12.19 74.33
C LYS A 191 -41.61 -12.57 73.13
N SER A 192 -41.00 -13.44 72.34
CA SER A 192 -41.66 -14.51 71.60
C SER A 192 -42.62 -15.28 72.51
N SER A 193 -43.89 -15.34 72.14
CA SER A 193 -44.70 -16.57 72.06
C SER A 193 -46.14 -16.17 71.76
N MET A 194 -46.74 -16.80 70.74
CA MET A 194 -48.18 -16.76 70.49
C MET A 194 -48.98 -16.95 71.78
N PRO A 195 -50.08 -16.21 71.99
CA PRO A 195 -51.18 -16.70 72.78
C PRO A 195 -52.05 -17.58 71.88
N GLU A 196 -51.92 -18.89 72.05
CA GLU A 196 -53.02 -19.83 71.77
C GLU A 196 -54.24 -19.50 72.67
N PRO A 197 -55.45 -19.88 72.24
CA PRO A 197 -56.68 -19.14 72.50
C PRO A 197 -57.16 -19.29 73.93
N PHE A 198 -57.78 -18.24 74.48
CA PHE A 198 -58.44 -18.32 75.78
C PHE A 198 -59.96 -18.46 75.61
N ILE A 199 -60.47 -19.63 75.95
CA ILE A 199 -61.89 -19.95 76.10
C ILE A 199 -62.35 -19.48 77.49
N THR A 200 -63.61 -19.05 77.54
CA THR A 200 -64.39 -18.47 78.65
C THR A 200 -64.35 -19.25 79.97
N ASN A 201 -64.67 -18.58 81.11
CA ASN A 201 -65.68 -19.05 82.10
C ASN A 201 -65.74 -18.35 83.48
N ASP A 202 -65.26 -17.11 83.70
CA ASP A 202 -65.77 -16.32 84.86
C ASP A 202 -65.50 -14.81 84.76
N PRO A 203 -66.47 -13.93 85.14
CA PRO A 203 -66.28 -12.48 85.11
C PRO A 203 -65.59 -11.99 86.39
N ARG A 204 -64.32 -11.58 86.28
CA ARG A 204 -63.65 -10.81 87.35
C ARG A 204 -64.22 -9.39 87.41
N THR A 205 -64.46 -8.90 88.63
CA THR A 205 -64.88 -7.50 88.89
C THR A 205 -63.71 -6.66 89.44
N ILE A 206 -63.92 -5.35 89.57
CA ILE A 206 -62.91 -4.30 89.78
C ILE A 206 -62.15 -4.38 91.13
N CYS A 207 -62.48 -5.32 92.03
CA CYS A 207 -61.90 -5.42 93.38
C CYS A 207 -60.70 -6.40 93.53
N ASP A 208 -60.39 -7.22 92.52
CA ASP A 208 -59.27 -8.17 92.60
C ASP A 208 -57.95 -7.51 92.21
N ILE A 209 -57.39 -6.72 93.14
CA ILE A 209 -56.08 -6.08 92.96
C ILE A 209 -54.98 -7.07 93.41
N ASP A 210 -53.98 -7.27 92.57
CA ASP A 210 -52.79 -8.09 92.84
C ASP A 210 -52.20 -7.74 94.22
N LYS A 211 -51.96 -8.74 95.08
CA LYS A 211 -51.43 -8.55 96.44
C LYS A 211 -50.07 -7.83 96.46
N THR A 212 -49.35 -7.81 95.35
CA THR A 212 -48.09 -7.07 95.20
C THR A 212 -48.28 -5.55 95.04
N PHE A 213 -49.50 -5.09 94.71
CA PHE A 213 -49.79 -3.69 94.44
C PHE A 213 -49.51 -2.77 95.63
N TYR A 214 -49.92 -3.16 96.84
CA TYR A 214 -49.74 -2.34 98.04
C TYR A 214 -48.33 -2.42 98.63
N LYS A 215 -47.57 -3.48 98.36
CA LYS A 215 -46.19 -3.64 98.89
C LYS A 215 -45.18 -2.69 98.23
N ILE A 216 -45.51 -2.14 97.06
CA ILE A 216 -44.65 -1.19 96.33
C ILE A 216 -44.82 0.25 96.85
N ILE A 217 -45.93 0.54 97.53
CA ILE A 217 -46.33 1.91 97.88
C ILE A 217 -45.84 2.32 99.29
N GLU A 218 -45.73 1.38 100.25
CA GLU A 218 -45.56 1.68 101.68
C GLU A 218 -44.17 2.19 102.15
N GLY A 219 -43.20 2.39 101.27
CA GLY A 219 -41.84 2.79 101.69
C GLY A 219 -41.20 3.94 100.90
N ARG A 220 -41.92 4.55 99.95
CA ARG A 220 -41.37 5.64 99.13
C ARG A 220 -42.02 6.95 99.55
N PRO A 221 -41.24 8.02 99.83
CA PRO A 221 -41.84 9.33 100.06
C PRO A 221 -42.72 9.70 98.87
N LEU A 222 -43.99 10.01 99.14
CA LEU A 222 -44.91 10.56 98.16
C LEU A 222 -44.27 11.83 97.58
N ARG A 223 -43.89 11.76 96.31
CA ARG A 223 -43.27 12.88 95.60
C ARG A 223 -44.24 14.05 95.63
N GLN A 224 -43.87 15.14 96.30
CA GLN A 224 -44.71 16.34 96.39
C GLN A 224 -45.10 16.78 94.96
N PHE A 225 -46.41 16.78 94.69
CA PHE A 225 -46.98 17.16 93.40
C PHE A 225 -47.05 18.68 93.31
N SER A 226 -45.97 19.31 92.87
CA SER A 226 -45.99 20.73 92.51
C SER A 226 -44.85 21.10 91.57
N ASP A 227 -44.65 20.28 90.52
CA ASP A 227 -43.82 20.67 89.39
C ASP A 227 -44.69 20.90 88.15
N ILE A 228 -45.13 22.16 87.97
CA ILE A 228 -45.94 22.65 86.84
C ILE A 228 -45.41 22.17 85.49
N LYS A 229 -44.08 21.97 85.37
CA LYS A 229 -43.43 21.51 84.14
C LYS A 229 -43.83 20.09 83.73
N VAL A 230 -44.13 19.21 84.69
CA VAL A 230 -44.56 17.82 84.42
C VAL A 230 -46.01 17.79 83.93
N TYR A 231 -46.90 18.55 84.57
CA TYR A 231 -48.30 18.70 84.15
C TYR A 231 -48.43 19.29 82.75
N MET A 232 -47.69 20.38 82.48
CA MET A 232 -47.65 21.02 81.16
C MET A 232 -47.11 20.08 80.06
N ARG A 233 -46.18 19.18 80.38
CA ARG A 233 -45.73 18.13 79.44
C ARG A 233 -46.82 17.08 79.19
N ASN A 234 -47.56 16.64 80.20
CA ASN A 234 -48.63 15.66 80.03
C ASN A 234 -49.79 16.18 79.17
N ILE A 235 -50.20 17.44 79.36
CA ILE A 235 -51.21 18.08 78.50
C ILE A 235 -50.72 18.14 77.05
N ARG A 236 -49.44 18.50 76.85
CA ARG A 236 -48.83 18.54 75.51
C ARG A 236 -48.86 17.16 74.82
N ASP A 237 -48.55 16.10 75.54
CA ASP A 237 -48.55 14.75 74.95
C ASP A 237 -49.96 14.30 74.57
N ILE A 238 -50.99 14.60 75.39
CA ILE A 238 -52.39 14.27 75.07
C ILE A 238 -52.88 15.04 73.85
N THR A 239 -52.56 16.33 73.73
CA THR A 239 -52.96 17.13 72.55
C THR A 239 -52.26 16.65 71.29
N LEU A 240 -50.98 16.24 71.38
CA LEU A 240 -50.26 15.64 70.28
C LEU A 240 -50.85 14.30 69.83
N PHE A 241 -51.29 13.44 70.77
CA PHE A 241 -51.98 12.20 70.41
C PHE A 241 -53.31 12.45 69.69
N ARG A 242 -54.09 13.43 70.14
CA ARG A 242 -55.33 13.83 69.45
C ARG A 242 -55.07 14.35 68.04
N ALA A 243 -54.06 15.20 67.88
CA ALA A 243 -53.63 15.68 66.56
C ALA A 243 -53.18 14.53 65.66
N ASN A 244 -52.47 13.54 66.21
CA ASN A 244 -52.01 12.36 65.47
C ASN A 244 -53.18 11.46 65.00
N ILE A 245 -54.19 11.24 65.84
CA ILE A 245 -55.39 10.49 65.46
C ILE A 245 -56.16 11.19 64.33
N ALA A 246 -56.33 12.51 64.41
CA ALA A 246 -56.96 13.29 63.35
C ALA A 246 -56.17 13.19 62.03
N TYR A 247 -54.85 13.37 62.10
CA TYR A 247 -53.96 13.23 60.94
C TYR A 247 -54.07 11.85 60.26
N ARG A 248 -54.12 10.77 61.04
CA ARG A 248 -54.31 9.42 60.47
C ARG A 248 -55.68 9.22 59.82
N ARG A 249 -56.74 9.80 60.38
CA ARG A 249 -58.08 9.73 59.77
C ARG A 249 -58.11 10.46 58.43
N ASP A 250 -57.48 11.63 58.35
CA ASP A 250 -57.36 12.37 57.09
C ASP A 250 -56.55 11.56 56.05
N GLN A 251 -55.51 10.84 56.47
CA GLN A 251 -54.78 9.94 55.57
C GLN A 251 -55.64 8.78 55.07
N ILE A 252 -56.48 8.19 55.93
CA ILE A 252 -57.41 7.14 55.51
C ILE A 252 -58.39 7.69 54.47
N ILE A 253 -58.99 8.86 54.73
CA ILE A 253 -59.92 9.50 53.79
C ILE A 253 -59.23 9.79 52.45
N LYS A 254 -57.99 10.27 52.45
CA LYS A 254 -57.21 10.50 51.23
C LYS A 254 -57.01 9.21 50.41
N ILE A 255 -56.73 8.09 51.09
CA ILE A 255 -56.57 6.79 50.43
C ILE A 255 -57.91 6.33 49.85
N ASP A 256 -59.01 6.43 50.60
CA ASP A 256 -60.33 6.02 50.13
C ASP A 256 -60.81 6.87 48.94
N THR A 257 -60.55 8.17 48.95
CA THR A 257 -60.84 9.03 47.79
C THR A 257 -59.99 8.65 46.58
N ALA A 258 -58.68 8.39 46.77
CA ALA A 258 -57.79 7.99 45.69
C ALA A 258 -58.21 6.65 45.07
N LEU A 259 -58.56 5.66 45.90
CA LEU A 259 -59.08 4.38 45.42
C LEU A 259 -60.36 4.55 44.60
N ARG A 260 -61.28 5.41 45.07
CA ARG A 260 -62.54 5.65 44.34
C ARG A 260 -62.26 6.30 42.98
N ASP A 261 -61.36 7.27 42.92
CA ASP A 261 -60.97 7.92 41.67
C ASP A 261 -60.30 6.91 40.71
N GLU A 262 -59.38 6.07 41.21
CA GLU A 262 -58.75 4.98 40.44
C GLU A 262 -59.78 3.99 39.86
N TYR A 263 -60.80 3.60 40.64
CA TYR A 263 -61.86 2.72 40.15
C TYR A 263 -62.67 3.37 39.01
N THR A 264 -62.97 4.67 39.10
CA THR A 264 -63.70 5.34 38.02
C THR A 264 -62.89 5.46 36.73
N GLU A 265 -61.56 5.66 36.84
CA GLU A 265 -60.68 5.63 35.67
C GLU A 265 -60.56 4.22 35.09
N TYR A 266 -60.50 3.18 35.94
CA TYR A 266 -60.53 1.79 35.50
C TYR A 266 -61.80 1.47 34.69
N GLU A 267 -62.99 1.85 35.19
CA GLU A 267 -64.25 1.61 34.46
C GLU A 267 -64.26 2.30 33.10
N LYS A 268 -63.77 3.54 33.01
CA LYS A 268 -63.63 4.25 31.71
C LYS A 268 -62.71 3.46 30.77
N ILE A 269 -61.55 3.03 31.25
CA ILE A 269 -60.60 2.23 30.45
C ILE A 269 -61.24 0.93 29.96
N GLU A 270 -62.00 0.24 30.83
CA GLU A 270 -62.71 -0.99 30.46
C GLU A 270 -63.76 -0.73 29.37
N THR A 271 -64.55 0.34 29.48
CA THR A 271 -65.50 0.72 28.42
C THR A 271 -64.78 1.00 27.10
N PHE A 272 -63.70 1.79 27.10
CA PHE A 272 -62.91 2.05 25.89
C PHE A 272 -62.29 0.78 25.31
N PHE A 273 -61.85 -0.16 26.16
CA PHE A 273 -61.31 -1.44 25.72
C PHE A 273 -62.38 -2.29 25.02
N THR A 274 -63.60 -2.35 25.57
CA THR A 274 -64.69 -3.10 24.92
C THR A 274 -65.12 -2.47 23.59
N GLU A 275 -65.15 -1.14 23.51
CA GLU A 275 -65.45 -0.41 22.27
C GLU A 275 -64.37 -0.64 21.20
N THR A 276 -63.10 -0.54 21.56
CA THR A 276 -61.98 -0.79 20.63
C THR A 276 -61.98 -2.23 20.14
N LYS A 277 -62.28 -3.21 21.00
CA LYS A 277 -62.45 -4.61 20.61
C LYS A 277 -63.60 -4.79 19.60
N SER A 278 -64.75 -4.17 19.84
CA SER A 278 -65.90 -4.20 18.92
C SER A 278 -65.56 -3.56 17.57
N ASN A 279 -64.95 -2.39 17.59
CA ASN A 279 -64.49 -1.69 16.39
C ASN A 279 -63.48 -2.52 15.59
N PHE A 280 -62.56 -3.21 16.26
CA PHE A 280 -61.59 -4.09 15.60
C PHE A 280 -62.27 -5.28 14.90
N VAL A 281 -63.26 -5.91 15.54
CA VAL A 281 -64.02 -7.00 14.92
C VAL A 281 -64.77 -6.51 13.70
N ARG A 282 -65.45 -5.34 13.78
CA ARG A 282 -66.12 -4.74 12.63
C ARG A 282 -65.13 -4.42 11.50
N PHE A 283 -63.98 -3.83 11.83
CA PHE A 283 -62.92 -3.54 10.86
C PHE A 283 -62.41 -4.82 10.18
N ALA A 284 -62.18 -5.89 10.93
CA ALA A 284 -61.76 -7.17 10.37
C ALA A 284 -62.79 -7.76 9.40
N GLN A 285 -64.09 -7.64 9.72
CA GLN A 285 -65.18 -8.06 8.84
C GLN A 285 -65.20 -7.22 7.55
N GLU A 286 -65.13 -5.90 7.64
CA GLU A 286 -65.09 -5.03 6.46
C GLU A 286 -63.85 -5.30 5.60
N CYS A 287 -62.69 -5.53 6.21
CA CYS A 287 -61.47 -5.91 5.49
C CYS A 287 -61.63 -7.24 4.75
N TYR A 288 -62.27 -8.23 5.38
CA TYR A 288 -62.54 -9.52 4.76
C TYR A 288 -63.51 -9.39 3.57
N GLU A 289 -64.59 -8.63 3.72
CA GLU A 289 -65.54 -8.38 2.63
C GLU A 289 -64.90 -7.63 1.47
N ARG A 290 -64.11 -6.58 1.74
CA ARG A 290 -63.34 -5.87 0.72
C ARG A 290 -62.34 -6.81 0.03
N GLY A 291 -61.65 -7.66 0.79
CA GLY A 291 -60.74 -8.67 0.25
C GLY A 291 -61.45 -9.63 -0.70
N LYS A 292 -62.61 -10.14 -0.33
CA LYS A 292 -63.44 -11.03 -1.16
C LYS A 292 -63.90 -10.36 -2.47
N ILE A 293 -64.27 -9.08 -2.42
CA ILE A 293 -64.67 -8.32 -3.63
C ILE A 293 -63.46 -8.16 -4.56
N VAL A 294 -62.29 -7.80 -4.01
CA VAL A 294 -61.05 -7.64 -4.79
C VAL A 294 -60.63 -8.98 -5.39
N GLU A 295 -60.73 -10.08 -4.65
CA GLU A 295 -60.46 -11.44 -5.16
C GLU A 295 -61.41 -11.81 -6.31
N ALA A 296 -62.70 -11.51 -6.19
CA ALA A 296 -63.67 -11.76 -7.26
C ALA A 296 -63.36 -10.95 -8.53
N LEU A 297 -62.97 -9.68 -8.38
CA LEU A 297 -62.55 -8.83 -9.50
C LEU A 297 -61.25 -9.34 -10.14
N ALA A 298 -60.28 -9.77 -9.33
CA ALA A 298 -59.03 -10.36 -9.80
C ALA A 298 -59.28 -11.65 -10.58
N ASN A 299 -60.14 -12.54 -10.07
CA ASN A 299 -60.51 -13.78 -10.76
C ASN A 299 -61.24 -13.49 -12.08
N ALA A 300 -62.16 -12.52 -12.10
CA ALA A 300 -62.84 -12.11 -13.34
C ALA A 300 -61.85 -11.57 -14.38
N LYS A 301 -60.86 -10.77 -13.94
CA LYS A 301 -59.79 -10.27 -14.81
C LYS A 301 -58.82 -11.36 -15.26
N SER A 302 -58.53 -12.35 -14.42
CA SER A 302 -57.74 -13.52 -14.80
C SER A 302 -58.41 -14.28 -15.94
N ILE A 303 -59.72 -14.55 -15.83
CA ILE A 303 -60.48 -15.25 -16.88
C ILE A 303 -60.50 -14.44 -18.19
N GLU A 304 -60.61 -13.11 -18.12
CA GLU A 304 -60.50 -12.24 -19.30
C GLU A 304 -59.11 -12.29 -19.93
N LEU A 305 -58.06 -12.29 -19.10
CA LEU A 305 -56.67 -12.43 -19.53
C LEU A 305 -56.44 -13.78 -20.21
N ASP A 306 -56.91 -14.88 -19.61
CA ASP A 306 -56.77 -16.24 -20.16
C ASP A 306 -57.40 -16.34 -21.55
N LYS A 307 -58.59 -15.77 -21.76
CA LYS A 307 -59.23 -15.70 -23.09
C LYS A 307 -58.40 -14.91 -24.10
N MET A 308 -57.78 -13.81 -23.68
CA MET A 308 -56.91 -13.02 -24.55
C MET A 308 -55.60 -13.76 -24.85
N VAL A 309 -55.06 -14.49 -23.87
CA VAL A 309 -53.89 -15.36 -24.05
C VAL A 309 -54.21 -16.45 -25.06
N ASP A 310 -55.35 -17.15 -24.93
CA ASP A 310 -55.79 -18.17 -25.90
C ASP A 310 -55.91 -17.58 -27.32
N GLN A 311 -56.44 -16.36 -27.46
CA GLN A 311 -56.52 -15.69 -28.76
C GLN A 311 -55.13 -15.39 -29.33
N LEU A 312 -54.21 -14.88 -28.50
CA LEU A 312 -52.83 -14.60 -28.91
C LEU A 312 -52.05 -15.88 -29.25
N GLU A 313 -52.26 -16.97 -28.50
CA GLU A 313 -51.68 -18.27 -28.79
C GLU A 313 -52.18 -18.79 -30.15
N ASN A 314 -53.48 -18.68 -30.42
CA ASN A 314 -54.05 -19.03 -31.73
C ASN A 314 -53.43 -18.21 -32.87
N TYR A 315 -53.29 -16.89 -32.71
CA TYR A 315 -52.60 -16.06 -33.69
C TYR A 315 -51.14 -16.44 -33.85
N SER A 316 -50.44 -16.74 -32.75
CA SER A 316 -49.04 -17.18 -32.78
C SER A 316 -48.88 -18.50 -33.54
N PHE A 317 -49.81 -19.45 -33.36
CA PHE A 317 -49.80 -20.72 -34.07
C PHE A 317 -49.98 -20.52 -35.57
N ILE A 318 -50.92 -19.66 -35.98
CA ILE A 318 -51.12 -19.30 -37.39
C ILE A 318 -49.86 -18.65 -37.97
N CYS A 319 -49.24 -17.70 -37.25
CA CYS A 319 -48.01 -17.05 -37.67
C CYS A 319 -46.84 -18.05 -37.81
N VAL A 320 -46.68 -18.97 -36.86
CA VAL A 320 -45.66 -20.03 -36.92
C VAL A 320 -45.91 -20.96 -38.11
N LYS A 321 -47.17 -21.34 -38.37
CA LYS A 321 -47.53 -22.17 -39.53
C LYS A 321 -47.14 -21.49 -40.85
N ILE A 322 -47.51 -20.22 -41.03
CA ILE A 322 -47.17 -19.44 -42.23
C ILE A 322 -45.65 -19.28 -42.34
N ARG A 323 -44.96 -18.96 -41.23
CA ARG A 323 -43.51 -18.85 -41.19
C ARG A 323 -42.83 -20.15 -41.63
N ASN A 324 -43.28 -21.29 -41.12
CA ASN A 324 -42.71 -22.59 -41.49
C ASN A 324 -42.92 -22.90 -42.98
N GLN A 325 -44.09 -22.57 -43.53
CA GLN A 325 -44.34 -22.70 -44.97
C GLN A 325 -43.42 -21.79 -45.80
N LEU A 326 -43.25 -20.54 -45.37
CA LEU A 326 -42.36 -19.58 -46.02
C LEU A 326 -40.90 -20.02 -45.91
N SER A 327 -40.44 -20.49 -44.76
CA SER A 327 -39.08 -21.05 -44.58
C SER A 327 -38.86 -22.29 -45.46
N GLY A 328 -39.86 -23.16 -45.59
CA GLY A 328 -39.80 -24.28 -46.54
C GLY A 328 -39.62 -23.82 -47.98
N LEU A 329 -40.39 -22.81 -48.41
CA LEU A 329 -40.26 -22.22 -49.74
C LEU A 329 -38.90 -21.51 -49.94
N LEU A 330 -38.41 -20.78 -48.93
CA LEU A 330 -37.08 -20.16 -48.97
C LEU A 330 -35.97 -21.20 -49.10
N ALA A 331 -36.02 -22.29 -48.33
CA ALA A 331 -35.04 -23.36 -48.44
C ALA A 331 -35.07 -24.00 -49.84
N THR A 332 -36.26 -24.20 -50.42
CA THR A 332 -36.34 -24.67 -51.82
C THR A 332 -35.78 -23.66 -52.79
N PHE A 333 -36.01 -22.36 -52.59
CA PHE A 333 -35.48 -21.29 -53.42
C PHE A 333 -33.95 -21.20 -53.33
N GLU A 334 -33.39 -21.26 -52.13
CA GLU A 334 -31.93 -21.30 -51.92
C GLU A 334 -31.28 -22.50 -52.63
N ASN A 335 -31.92 -23.67 -52.55
CA ASN A 335 -31.42 -24.85 -53.26
C ASN A 335 -31.46 -24.63 -54.78
N LEU A 336 -32.52 -24.03 -55.30
CA LEU A 336 -32.63 -23.67 -56.71
C LEU A 336 -31.62 -22.60 -57.14
N ASP A 337 -31.33 -21.61 -56.30
CA ASP A 337 -30.32 -20.58 -56.58
C ASP A 337 -28.90 -21.16 -56.52
N LYS A 338 -28.62 -22.08 -55.59
CA LYS A 338 -27.37 -22.86 -55.57
C LYS A 338 -27.21 -23.68 -56.85
N TYR A 339 -28.26 -24.37 -57.31
CA TYR A 339 -28.22 -25.10 -58.58
C TYR A 339 -28.06 -24.16 -59.77
N ARG A 340 -28.71 -23.01 -59.77
CA ARG A 340 -28.54 -21.96 -60.79
C ARG A 340 -27.10 -21.46 -60.83
N GLY A 341 -26.50 -21.14 -59.68
CA GLY A 341 -25.09 -20.73 -59.60
C GLY A 341 -24.12 -21.82 -60.00
N PHE A 342 -24.40 -23.07 -59.63
CA PHE A 342 -23.63 -24.22 -60.07
C PHE A 342 -23.66 -24.36 -61.61
N LEU A 343 -24.85 -24.33 -62.22
CA LEU A 343 -25.00 -24.39 -63.68
C LEU A 343 -24.35 -23.18 -64.37
N PHE A 344 -24.44 -21.99 -63.79
CA PHE A 344 -23.75 -20.80 -64.31
C PHE A 344 -22.22 -20.99 -64.29
N SER A 345 -21.65 -21.47 -63.19
CA SER A 345 -20.20 -21.70 -63.05
C SER A 345 -19.65 -22.72 -64.06
N LEU A 346 -20.47 -23.70 -64.46
CA LEU A 346 -20.11 -24.72 -65.44
C LEU A 346 -20.27 -24.26 -66.89
N SER A 347 -21.06 -23.21 -67.14
CA SER A 347 -21.24 -22.67 -68.48
C SER A 347 -19.94 -22.01 -68.99
N PRO A 348 -19.69 -21.95 -70.31
CA PRO A 348 -18.48 -21.36 -70.86
C PRO A 348 -18.33 -19.86 -70.51
N MET A 349 -17.09 -19.40 -70.29
CA MET A 349 -16.78 -18.02 -69.90
C MET A 349 -17.35 -16.97 -70.86
N SER A 350 -17.41 -17.28 -72.17
CA SER A 350 -17.99 -16.40 -73.19
C SER A 350 -19.50 -16.21 -73.06
N TRP A 351 -20.21 -17.21 -72.53
CA TRP A 351 -21.64 -17.14 -72.22
C TRP A 351 -21.84 -16.45 -70.87
N GLN A 352 -21.05 -16.81 -69.85
CA GLN A 352 -21.07 -16.14 -68.54
C GLN A 352 -20.94 -14.63 -68.68
N ASN A 353 -19.98 -14.13 -69.47
CA ASN A 353 -19.75 -12.70 -69.64
C ASN A 353 -20.93 -11.93 -70.28
N LYS A 354 -21.78 -12.60 -71.07
CA LYS A 354 -22.97 -11.99 -71.68
C LYS A 354 -24.12 -11.87 -70.69
N PHE A 355 -24.23 -12.84 -69.78
CA PHE A 355 -25.36 -12.97 -68.85
C PHE A 355 -25.00 -12.66 -67.40
N MET A 356 -23.74 -12.27 -67.12
CA MET A 356 -23.24 -11.95 -65.78
C MET A 356 -24.02 -10.81 -65.12
N SER A 357 -24.42 -9.80 -65.90
CA SER A 357 -25.23 -8.67 -65.43
C SER A 357 -26.60 -9.13 -64.93
N HIS A 358 -27.27 -10.01 -65.69
CA HIS A 358 -28.57 -10.59 -65.30
C HIS A 358 -28.44 -11.64 -64.18
N PHE A 359 -27.28 -12.28 -64.03
CA PHE A 359 -27.01 -13.17 -62.92
C PHE A 359 -26.94 -12.40 -61.60
N ASN A 360 -26.16 -11.31 -61.57
CA ASN A 360 -25.91 -10.50 -60.38
C ASN A 360 -27.10 -9.62 -59.97
N GLU A 361 -27.89 -9.08 -60.91
CA GLU A 361 -29.09 -8.28 -60.60
C GLU A 361 -30.21 -9.09 -59.93
N ASN A 362 -30.19 -10.42 -60.12
CA ASN A 362 -31.21 -11.33 -59.61
C ASN A 362 -30.72 -12.14 -58.39
N ILE A 363 -29.63 -11.73 -57.75
CA ILE A 363 -29.24 -12.27 -56.44
C ILE A 363 -30.22 -11.67 -55.44
N ILE A 364 -31.26 -12.43 -55.13
CA ILE A 364 -32.14 -12.10 -54.02
C ILE A 364 -31.28 -12.18 -52.77
N ASP A 365 -31.23 -11.08 -52.04
CA ASP A 365 -30.57 -11.03 -50.74
C ASP A 365 -31.43 -11.82 -49.75
N VAL A 366 -31.31 -13.15 -49.77
CA VAL A 366 -32.10 -14.08 -48.93
C VAL A 366 -31.87 -13.78 -47.43
N ASN A 367 -30.74 -13.14 -47.11
CA ASN A 367 -30.42 -12.65 -45.77
C ASN A 367 -31.45 -11.63 -45.23
N TYR A 368 -32.12 -10.85 -46.08
CA TYR A 368 -33.20 -9.96 -45.64
C TYR A 368 -34.46 -10.69 -45.17
N LEU A 369 -34.61 -11.98 -45.52
CA LEU A 369 -35.83 -12.76 -45.27
C LEU A 369 -35.76 -13.60 -44.00
N GLN A 370 -34.55 -13.82 -43.48
CA GLN A 370 -34.33 -14.69 -42.33
C GLN A 370 -34.42 -13.94 -41.00
N GLU A 371 -34.12 -12.64 -40.96
CA GLU A 371 -33.97 -11.94 -39.68
C GLU A 371 -35.17 -11.14 -39.18
N ASN A 372 -36.12 -10.64 -39.98
CA ASN A 372 -37.21 -9.84 -39.40
C ASN A 372 -38.53 -9.91 -40.20
N ILE A 373 -39.27 -11.01 -40.06
CA ILE A 373 -40.72 -11.04 -40.40
C ILE A 373 -41.51 -10.47 -39.21
N THR A 374 -41.25 -9.22 -38.86
CA THR A 374 -41.92 -8.54 -37.74
C THR A 374 -42.60 -7.23 -38.14
N SER A 375 -42.26 -6.63 -39.30
CA SER A 375 -42.86 -5.38 -39.78
C SER A 375 -43.61 -5.54 -41.12
N ALA A 376 -44.63 -4.71 -41.33
CA ALA A 376 -45.42 -4.70 -42.58
C ALA A 376 -44.58 -4.29 -43.81
N GLU A 377 -43.45 -3.62 -43.59
CA GLU A 377 -42.52 -3.16 -44.63
C GLU A 377 -41.75 -4.33 -45.25
N THR A 378 -41.36 -5.35 -44.47
CA THR A 378 -40.65 -6.52 -45.01
C THR A 378 -41.54 -7.40 -45.87
N ILE A 379 -42.84 -7.46 -45.55
CA ILE A 379 -43.85 -8.15 -46.38
C ILE A 379 -44.05 -7.44 -47.73
N ASN A 380 -44.06 -6.10 -47.73
CA ASN A 380 -44.12 -5.32 -48.97
C ASN A 380 -42.85 -5.47 -49.82
N GLY A 381 -41.68 -5.51 -49.18
CA GLY A 381 -40.40 -5.81 -49.85
C GLY A 381 -40.42 -7.18 -50.53
N LEU A 382 -40.88 -8.22 -49.79
CA LEU A 382 -41.10 -9.57 -50.33
C LEU A 382 -42.00 -9.55 -51.57
N LYS A 383 -43.14 -8.85 -51.52
CA LYS A 383 -44.07 -8.76 -52.65
C LYS A 383 -43.43 -8.11 -53.89
N VAL A 384 -42.61 -7.08 -53.69
CA VAL A 384 -41.87 -6.41 -54.78
C VAL A 384 -40.80 -7.36 -55.37
N THR A 385 -40.09 -8.11 -54.54
CA THR A 385 -39.09 -9.11 -55.02
C THR A 385 -39.74 -10.26 -55.79
N LEU A 386 -40.88 -10.78 -55.35
CA LEU A 386 -41.65 -11.81 -56.06
C LEU A 386 -42.14 -11.32 -57.42
N LEU A 387 -42.58 -10.06 -57.53
CA LEU A 387 -42.98 -9.44 -58.79
C LEU A 387 -41.82 -9.24 -59.76
N LYS A 388 -40.59 -9.06 -59.25
CA LYS A 388 -39.37 -9.04 -60.08
C LYS A 388 -39.05 -10.44 -60.61
N LEU A 389 -39.12 -11.46 -59.75
CA LEU A 389 -38.88 -12.85 -60.14
C LEU A 389 -39.84 -13.36 -61.22
N GLN A 390 -41.12 -12.99 -61.13
CA GLN A 390 -42.12 -13.39 -62.13
C GLN A 390 -41.80 -12.88 -63.55
N LYS A 391 -40.98 -11.84 -63.68
CA LYS A 391 -40.61 -11.25 -64.98
C LYS A 391 -39.34 -11.85 -65.59
N VAL A 392 -38.58 -12.64 -64.85
CA VAL A 392 -37.31 -13.21 -65.33
C VAL A 392 -37.58 -14.52 -66.08
N SER A 393 -37.25 -14.56 -67.37
CA SER A 393 -37.25 -15.79 -68.16
C SER A 393 -36.04 -16.66 -67.79
N PRO A 394 -36.21 -17.96 -67.52
CA PRO A 394 -35.08 -18.84 -67.20
C PRO A 394 -34.28 -19.14 -68.47
N GLU A 395 -33.15 -18.48 -68.65
CA GLU A 395 -32.20 -18.79 -69.73
C GLU A 395 -31.15 -19.75 -69.22
N LEU A 396 -31.27 -21.02 -69.62
CA LEU A 396 -30.36 -22.09 -69.27
C LEU A 396 -29.39 -22.32 -70.44
N PHE A 397 -28.10 -22.52 -70.12
CA PHE A 397 -27.11 -22.92 -71.13
C PHE A 397 -27.20 -24.43 -71.45
N PHE A 398 -27.62 -25.23 -70.47
CA PHE A 398 -27.74 -26.68 -70.59
C PHE A 398 -29.20 -27.08 -70.68
N ASP A 399 -29.63 -27.54 -71.86
CA ASP A 399 -31.00 -28.00 -72.09
C ASP A 399 -31.15 -29.50 -71.76
N GLU A 400 -30.07 -30.30 -71.89
CA GLU A 400 -30.07 -31.73 -71.63
C GLU A 400 -29.10 -32.15 -70.50
N PRO A 401 -29.54 -32.99 -69.53
CA PRO A 401 -28.68 -33.47 -68.44
C PRO A 401 -27.43 -34.25 -68.87
N LYS A 402 -27.43 -34.83 -70.09
CA LYS A 402 -26.27 -35.58 -70.63
C LYS A 402 -25.05 -34.69 -70.86
N GLN A 403 -25.25 -33.40 -71.15
CA GLN A 403 -24.18 -32.43 -71.37
C GLN A 403 -23.39 -32.13 -70.08
N LEU A 404 -24.06 -32.22 -68.92
CA LEU A 404 -23.42 -32.08 -67.62
C LEU A 404 -22.49 -33.26 -67.33
N MET A 405 -22.89 -34.48 -67.69
CA MET A 405 -22.08 -35.68 -67.47
C MET A 405 -20.77 -35.64 -68.25
N THR A 406 -20.80 -35.15 -69.50
CA THR A 406 -19.58 -34.99 -70.31
C THR A 406 -18.61 -33.97 -69.70
N ILE A 407 -19.11 -32.88 -69.12
CA ILE A 407 -18.27 -31.89 -68.41
C ILE A 407 -17.68 -32.48 -67.13
N CYS A 408 -18.48 -33.26 -66.37
CA CYS A 408 -17.99 -33.97 -65.19
C CYS A 408 -16.89 -34.98 -65.53
N ASP A 409 -17.01 -35.71 -66.65
CA ASP A 409 -15.98 -36.63 -67.12
C ASP A 409 -14.70 -35.90 -67.53
N ASP A 410 -14.82 -34.76 -68.20
CA ASP A 410 -13.66 -33.94 -68.59
C ASP A 410 -13.00 -33.25 -67.39
N LEU A 411 -13.78 -32.78 -66.41
CA LEU A 411 -13.30 -32.34 -65.11
C LEU A 411 -12.57 -33.48 -64.39
N GLY A 412 -13.11 -34.70 -64.44
CA GLY A 412 -12.45 -35.90 -63.90
C GLY A 412 -11.08 -36.14 -64.52
N LYS A 413 -10.96 -36.01 -65.85
CA LYS A 413 -9.68 -36.11 -66.57
C LYS A 413 -8.72 -34.98 -66.19
N GLN A 414 -9.22 -33.75 -66.03
CA GLN A 414 -8.41 -32.61 -65.59
C GLN A 414 -7.90 -32.82 -64.16
N CYS A 415 -8.76 -33.24 -63.23
CA CYS A 415 -8.38 -33.60 -61.86
C CYS A 415 -7.32 -34.71 -61.85
N LEU A 416 -7.46 -35.73 -62.70
CA LEU A 416 -6.44 -36.78 -62.86
C LEU A 416 -5.10 -36.20 -63.35
N ASN A 417 -5.13 -35.25 -64.28
CA ASN A 417 -3.92 -34.56 -64.75
C ASN A 417 -3.29 -33.69 -63.64
N TYR A 418 -4.10 -32.97 -62.86
CA TYR A 418 -3.61 -32.22 -61.70
C TYR A 418 -3.00 -33.14 -60.64
N MET A 419 -3.60 -34.30 -60.37
CA MET A 419 -3.03 -35.29 -59.45
C MET A 419 -1.69 -35.82 -59.97
N LYS A 420 -1.55 -36.09 -61.28
CA LYS A 420 -0.27 -36.47 -61.87
C LYS A 420 0.79 -35.38 -61.69
N ILE A 421 0.43 -34.12 -61.95
CA ILE A 421 1.32 -32.97 -61.73
C ILE A 421 1.67 -32.82 -60.25
N ASN A 422 0.71 -33.01 -59.34
CA ASN A 422 0.93 -32.91 -57.90
C ASN A 422 1.85 -34.01 -57.41
N VAL A 423 1.69 -35.27 -57.86
CA VAL A 423 2.62 -36.36 -57.54
C VAL A 423 4.05 -36.03 -57.98
N PHE A 424 4.22 -35.45 -59.17
CA PHE A 424 5.53 -34.99 -59.63
C PHE A 424 6.07 -33.82 -58.78
N ALA A 425 5.24 -32.81 -58.54
CA ALA A 425 5.61 -31.62 -57.79
C ALA A 425 5.87 -31.91 -56.30
N ASN A 426 5.19 -32.88 -55.70
CA ASN A 426 5.38 -33.26 -54.31
C ASN A 426 6.80 -33.72 -54.03
N ASN A 427 7.43 -34.44 -54.97
CA ASN A 427 8.83 -34.85 -54.81
C ASN A 427 9.76 -33.63 -54.71
N ILE A 428 9.51 -32.61 -55.54
CA ILE A 428 10.27 -31.35 -55.52
C ILE A 428 9.96 -30.57 -54.23
N ILE A 429 8.69 -30.44 -53.86
CA ILE A 429 8.24 -29.73 -52.66
C ILE A 429 8.82 -30.38 -51.40
N VAL A 430 8.81 -31.71 -51.29
CA VAL A 430 9.41 -32.42 -50.14
C VAL A 430 10.90 -32.14 -50.03
N GLN A 431 11.64 -32.12 -51.16
CA GLN A 431 13.05 -31.73 -51.16
C GLN A 431 13.24 -30.27 -50.72
N VAL A 432 12.47 -29.34 -51.28
CA VAL A 432 12.51 -27.91 -50.90
C VAL A 432 12.15 -27.72 -49.43
N MET A 433 11.13 -28.41 -48.91
CA MET A 433 10.72 -28.35 -47.51
C MET A 433 11.81 -28.87 -46.57
N LYS A 434 12.50 -29.95 -46.95
CA LYS A 434 13.65 -30.49 -46.21
C LYS A 434 14.78 -29.46 -46.12
N TYR A 435 15.16 -28.84 -47.24
CA TYR A 435 16.24 -27.84 -47.25
C TYR A 435 15.81 -26.50 -46.65
N ARG A 436 14.54 -26.11 -46.74
CA ARG A 436 14.01 -24.91 -46.10
C ARG A 436 14.20 -24.93 -44.58
N GLY A 437 13.99 -26.08 -43.95
CA GLY A 437 14.24 -26.25 -42.51
C GLY A 437 15.72 -26.03 -42.16
N PHE A 438 16.62 -26.55 -42.99
CA PHE A 438 18.07 -26.37 -42.85
C PHE A 438 18.48 -24.90 -43.03
N TYR A 439 18.05 -24.23 -44.10
CA TYR A 439 18.37 -22.81 -44.32
C TYR A 439 17.74 -21.89 -43.28
N ARG A 440 16.53 -22.19 -42.80
CA ARG A 440 15.91 -21.45 -41.70
C ARG A 440 16.76 -21.51 -40.44
N LYS A 441 17.34 -22.68 -40.15
CA LYS A 441 18.22 -22.84 -39.00
C LYS A 441 19.50 -22.01 -39.15
N ILE A 442 20.14 -22.05 -40.33
CA ILE A 442 21.31 -21.21 -40.61
C ILE A 442 21.00 -19.72 -40.40
N VAL A 443 19.90 -19.23 -40.97
CA VAL A 443 19.50 -17.82 -40.82
C VAL A 443 19.19 -17.48 -39.37
N GLN A 444 18.57 -18.39 -38.61
CA GLN A 444 18.33 -18.19 -37.18
C GLN A 444 19.62 -18.13 -36.36
N ASP A 445 20.59 -18.98 -36.69
CA ASP A 445 21.90 -18.98 -36.04
C ASP A 445 22.66 -17.67 -36.37
N GLU A 446 22.63 -17.19 -37.63
CA GLU A 446 23.22 -15.89 -38.02
C GLU A 446 22.56 -14.70 -37.32
N VAL A 447 21.22 -14.70 -37.19
CA VAL A 447 20.49 -13.65 -36.46
C VAL A 447 20.90 -13.66 -34.98
N PHE A 448 21.04 -14.83 -34.37
CA PHE A 448 21.49 -14.94 -32.98
C PHE A 448 22.91 -14.38 -32.79
N GLU A 449 23.83 -14.66 -33.71
CA GLU A 449 25.18 -14.09 -33.68
C GLU A 449 25.15 -12.55 -33.81
N LEU A 450 24.32 -12.01 -34.70
CA LEU A 450 24.15 -10.56 -34.84
C LEU A 450 23.55 -9.90 -33.60
N GLU A 451 22.57 -10.54 -32.96
CA GLU A 451 21.99 -10.08 -31.70
C GLU A 451 23.04 -10.04 -30.57
N GLU A 452 23.89 -11.06 -30.48
CA GLU A 452 25.00 -11.10 -29.53
C GLU A 452 26.00 -9.97 -29.78
N PHE A 453 26.36 -9.70 -31.04
CA PHE A 453 27.21 -8.56 -31.38
C PHE A 453 26.58 -7.22 -30.98
N ILE A 454 25.29 -7.03 -31.24
CA ILE A 454 24.57 -5.81 -30.85
C ILE A 454 24.64 -5.62 -29.33
N GLU A 455 24.42 -6.68 -28.55
CA GLU A 455 24.47 -6.61 -27.09
C GLU A 455 25.87 -6.23 -26.58
N ILE A 456 26.93 -6.78 -27.20
CA ILE A 456 28.32 -6.42 -26.88
C ILE A 456 28.57 -4.94 -27.18
N PHE A 457 28.15 -4.44 -28.35
CA PHE A 457 28.34 -3.03 -28.70
C PHE A 457 27.54 -2.10 -27.80
N GLN A 458 26.31 -2.46 -27.42
CA GLN A 458 25.53 -1.68 -26.46
C GLN A 458 26.24 -1.56 -25.10
N LYS A 459 26.78 -2.68 -24.58
CA LYS A 459 27.58 -2.66 -23.35
C LYS A 459 28.81 -1.77 -23.49
N TYR A 460 29.48 -1.82 -24.64
CA TYR A 460 30.65 -0.99 -24.90
C TYR A 460 30.31 0.51 -24.95
N VAL A 461 29.18 0.88 -25.58
CA VAL A 461 28.70 2.26 -25.61
C VAL A 461 28.43 2.79 -24.20
N VAL A 462 27.69 2.02 -23.38
CA VAL A 462 27.41 2.41 -21.98
C VAL A 462 28.71 2.59 -21.20
N TRP A 463 29.67 1.69 -21.36
CA TRP A 463 30.98 1.80 -20.70
C TRP A 463 31.73 3.07 -21.12
N MET A 464 31.71 3.42 -22.40
CA MET A 464 32.34 4.64 -22.92
C MET A 464 31.66 5.90 -22.37
N GLU A 465 30.33 5.94 -22.33
CA GLU A 465 29.56 7.06 -21.77
C GLU A 465 29.86 7.27 -20.27
N ASP A 466 29.95 6.19 -19.49
CA ASP A 466 30.29 6.28 -18.08
C ASP A 466 31.73 6.76 -17.87
N LYS A 467 32.66 6.31 -18.72
CA LYS A 467 34.05 6.81 -18.70
C LYS A 467 34.13 8.29 -19.05
N GLU A 468 33.32 8.75 -20.00
CA GLU A 468 33.23 10.18 -20.33
C GLU A 468 32.75 11.01 -19.13
N LYS A 469 31.70 10.55 -18.44
CA LYS A 469 31.19 11.22 -17.23
C LYS A 469 32.24 11.27 -16.12
N GLU A 470 32.95 10.18 -15.87
CA GLU A 470 34.05 10.14 -14.89
C GLU A 470 35.14 11.15 -15.25
N ASN A 471 35.59 11.16 -16.50
CA ASN A 471 36.62 12.08 -16.96
C ASN A 471 36.16 13.55 -16.86
N LYS A 472 34.90 13.83 -17.20
CA LYS A 472 34.31 15.16 -17.05
C LYS A 472 34.29 15.60 -15.59
N ALA A 473 33.90 14.73 -14.67
CA ALA A 473 33.89 15.04 -13.24
C ALA A 473 35.31 15.30 -12.70
N ILE A 474 36.30 14.51 -13.13
CA ILE A 474 37.71 14.74 -12.79
C ILE A 474 38.17 16.09 -13.33
N PHE A 475 37.84 16.42 -14.59
CA PHE A 475 38.18 17.69 -15.22
C PHE A 475 37.56 18.88 -14.49
N GLU A 476 36.27 18.84 -14.17
CA GLU A 476 35.57 19.90 -13.44
C GLU A 476 36.17 20.10 -12.04
N ARG A 477 36.52 19.00 -11.35
CA ARG A 477 37.19 19.08 -10.04
C ARG A 477 38.54 19.78 -10.13
N ILE A 478 39.34 19.44 -11.14
CA ILE A 478 40.66 20.06 -11.36
C ILE A 478 40.49 21.56 -11.68
N LEU A 479 39.54 21.91 -12.55
CA LEU A 479 39.27 23.29 -12.94
C LEU A 479 38.80 24.17 -11.76
N LEU A 480 37.82 23.68 -10.99
CA LEU A 480 37.16 24.46 -9.95
C LEU A 480 37.92 24.50 -8.62
N ASN A 481 38.74 23.48 -8.33
CA ASN A 481 39.52 23.44 -7.09
C ASN A 481 40.97 23.88 -7.35
N GLU A 482 41.77 23.00 -7.95
CA GLU A 482 43.24 23.17 -8.02
C GLU A 482 43.63 24.37 -8.90
N PHE A 483 43.04 24.51 -10.09
CA PHE A 483 43.35 25.65 -10.96
C PHE A 483 42.79 26.96 -10.41
N HIS A 484 41.57 26.95 -9.86
CA HIS A 484 40.97 28.14 -9.28
C HIS A 484 41.80 28.65 -8.09
N GLU A 485 42.16 27.78 -7.15
CA GLU A 485 42.96 28.15 -5.98
C GLU A 485 44.32 28.73 -6.37
N LEU A 486 45.02 28.10 -7.33
CA LEU A 486 46.37 28.51 -7.71
C LEU A 486 46.41 29.80 -8.53
N PHE A 487 45.49 30.00 -9.47
CA PHE A 487 45.60 31.09 -10.46
C PHE A 487 44.52 32.17 -10.35
N ALA A 488 43.35 31.86 -9.79
CA ALA A 488 42.18 32.75 -9.84
C ALA A 488 41.58 33.09 -8.47
N SER A 489 42.10 32.52 -7.38
CA SER A 489 41.67 32.82 -6.03
C SER A 489 41.95 34.29 -5.70
N TYR A 490 41.10 34.86 -4.85
CA TYR A 490 41.26 36.23 -4.39
C TYR A 490 42.63 36.46 -3.73
N ASP A 491 43.10 35.49 -2.94
CA ASP A 491 44.35 35.62 -2.21
C ASP A 491 45.58 35.57 -3.12
N THR A 492 45.56 34.71 -4.16
CA THR A 492 46.65 34.63 -5.13
C THR A 492 46.67 35.82 -6.07
N ALA A 493 45.50 36.30 -6.50
CA ALA A 493 45.38 37.55 -7.26
C ALA A 493 45.86 38.76 -6.44
N LYS A 494 45.49 38.84 -5.15
CA LYS A 494 45.96 39.88 -4.24
C LYS A 494 47.47 39.82 -4.04
N LEU A 495 48.04 38.63 -3.83
CA LEU A 495 49.48 38.45 -3.71
C LEU A 495 50.19 38.92 -5.00
N PHE A 496 49.67 38.53 -6.16
CA PHE A 496 50.19 38.97 -7.45
C PHE A 496 50.18 40.50 -7.58
N THR A 497 49.07 41.16 -7.28
CA THR A 497 48.98 42.63 -7.30
C THR A 497 49.95 43.27 -6.29
N CYS A 498 50.09 42.72 -5.09
CA CYS A 498 51.02 43.24 -4.09
C CYS A 498 52.49 43.12 -4.54
N VAL A 499 52.89 41.97 -5.09
CA VAL A 499 54.25 41.75 -5.59
C VAL A 499 54.53 42.62 -6.81
N GLN A 500 53.55 42.77 -7.70
CA GLN A 500 53.65 43.67 -8.86
C GLN A 500 53.82 45.12 -8.41
N TYR A 501 53.01 45.58 -7.46
CA TYR A 501 53.12 46.94 -6.89
C TYR A 501 54.50 47.20 -6.25
N VAL A 502 55.03 46.25 -5.47
CA VAL A 502 56.34 46.39 -4.83
C VAL A 502 57.46 46.47 -5.88
N ASN A 503 57.41 45.62 -6.91
CA ASN A 503 58.36 45.66 -8.01
C ASN A 503 58.31 46.98 -8.78
N THR A 504 57.11 47.43 -9.15
CA THR A 504 56.92 48.72 -9.83
C THR A 504 57.47 49.87 -9.00
N ARG A 505 57.33 49.84 -7.66
CA ARG A 505 57.88 50.89 -6.79
C ARG A 505 59.40 50.86 -6.67
N LEU A 506 60.03 49.69 -6.67
CA LEU A 506 61.47 49.54 -6.49
C LEU A 506 62.25 49.70 -7.80
N PHE A 507 61.70 49.23 -8.92
CA PHE A 507 62.36 49.21 -10.22
C PHE A 507 61.76 50.16 -11.26
N GLU A 508 60.65 50.84 -10.95
CA GLU A 508 59.92 51.76 -11.84
C GLU A 508 59.44 51.12 -13.17
N THR A 509 59.24 49.80 -13.19
CA THR A 509 58.70 49.08 -14.36
C THR A 509 57.17 49.27 -14.48
N PRO A 510 56.63 49.53 -15.68
CA PRO A 510 55.18 49.64 -15.88
C PRO A 510 54.49 48.30 -15.58
N GLU A 511 53.31 48.35 -14.95
CA GLU A 511 52.52 47.15 -14.63
C GLU A 511 52.01 46.48 -15.93
N ASP A 512 52.47 45.25 -16.24
CA ASP A 512 51.92 44.42 -17.32
C ASP A 512 51.10 43.24 -16.74
N PRO A 513 49.82 43.06 -17.12
CA PRO A 513 49.02 41.91 -16.68
C PRO A 513 49.56 40.54 -17.13
N LYS A 514 50.57 40.49 -18.02
CA LYS A 514 51.25 39.25 -18.44
C LYS A 514 52.46 38.89 -17.59
N ASP A 515 52.80 39.70 -16.59
CA ASP A 515 53.92 39.39 -15.70
C ASP A 515 53.66 38.06 -14.97
N SER A 516 54.70 37.23 -14.88
CA SER A 516 54.64 35.97 -14.13
C SER A 516 55.11 36.20 -12.71
N LEU A 517 54.37 35.68 -11.72
CA LEU A 517 54.72 35.85 -10.30
C LEU A 517 56.17 35.42 -10.00
N SER A 518 56.63 34.32 -10.60
CA SER A 518 58.00 33.82 -10.43
C SER A 518 59.08 34.77 -10.92
N LEU A 519 58.83 35.49 -12.02
CA LEU A 519 59.76 36.47 -12.57
C LEU A 519 59.87 37.68 -11.64
N LEU A 520 58.71 38.19 -11.20
CA LEU A 520 58.60 39.33 -10.30
C LEU A 520 59.24 39.03 -8.92
N THR A 521 58.99 37.86 -8.34
CA THR A 521 59.64 37.49 -7.08
C THR A 521 61.13 37.27 -7.25
N GLY A 522 61.57 36.64 -8.35
CA GLY A 522 62.99 36.43 -8.62
C GLY A 522 63.77 37.74 -8.76
N GLN A 523 63.18 38.77 -9.35
CA GLN A 523 63.79 40.10 -9.43
C GLN A 523 63.98 40.73 -8.04
N LEU A 524 62.96 40.67 -7.17
CA LEU A 524 63.07 41.14 -5.79
C LEU A 524 64.12 40.37 -5.00
N GLU A 525 64.16 39.06 -5.16
CA GLU A 525 65.16 38.20 -4.50
C GLU A 525 66.58 38.56 -4.93
N LEU A 526 66.82 38.79 -6.23
CA LEU A 526 68.12 39.22 -6.72
C LEU A 526 68.56 40.56 -6.12
N GLN A 527 67.67 41.55 -6.07
CA GLN A 527 67.98 42.84 -5.42
C GLN A 527 68.25 42.68 -3.93
N TYR A 528 67.45 41.86 -3.24
CA TYR A 528 67.68 41.61 -1.82
C TYR A 528 69.06 40.98 -1.58
N LEU A 529 69.45 40.01 -2.41
CA LEU A 529 70.77 39.38 -2.34
C LEU A 529 71.89 40.37 -2.68
N GLU A 530 71.70 41.23 -3.66
CA GLU A 530 72.66 42.28 -4.02
C GLU A 530 72.87 43.26 -2.86
N LEU A 531 71.78 43.77 -2.27
CA LEU A 531 71.85 44.65 -1.10
C LEU A 531 72.53 43.96 0.09
N THR A 532 72.23 42.68 0.33
CA THR A 532 72.87 41.92 1.40
C THR A 532 74.37 41.74 1.15
N SER A 533 74.77 41.45 -0.09
CA SER A 533 76.18 41.38 -0.46
C SER A 533 76.89 42.73 -0.31
N GLN A 534 76.22 43.84 -0.62
CA GLN A 534 76.77 45.18 -0.39
C GLN A 534 76.95 45.45 1.11
N LEU A 535 76.01 45.01 1.95
CA LEU A 535 76.12 45.11 3.40
C LEU A 535 77.28 44.28 3.96
N ASP A 536 77.49 43.06 3.45
CA ASP A 536 78.59 42.19 3.88
C ASP A 536 79.98 42.74 3.48
N CYS A 537 80.06 43.53 2.41
CA CYS A 537 81.29 44.19 1.97
C CYS A 537 81.66 45.46 2.77
N LEU A 538 80.78 45.96 3.65
CA LEU A 538 81.07 47.13 4.48
C LEU A 538 82.10 46.79 5.56
N ASP A 539 83.07 47.68 5.77
CA ASP A 539 84.09 47.51 6.81
C ASP A 539 83.43 47.48 8.20
N GLN A 540 83.60 46.36 8.89
CA GLN A 540 82.98 46.10 10.17
C GLN A 540 83.44 47.08 11.26
N GLU A 541 84.63 47.68 11.14
CA GLU A 541 85.09 48.71 12.07
C GLU A 541 84.33 50.02 11.89
N ILE A 542 84.13 50.44 10.64
CA ILE A 542 83.34 51.64 10.30
C ILE A 542 81.88 51.44 10.71
N VAL A 543 81.31 50.26 10.44
CA VAL A 543 79.93 49.93 10.84
C VAL A 543 79.79 49.91 12.37
N LYS A 544 80.75 49.34 13.11
CA LYS A 544 80.73 49.38 14.58
C LYS A 544 80.89 50.80 15.12
N ALA A 545 81.71 51.64 14.50
CA ALA A 545 81.84 53.04 14.87
C ALA A 545 80.53 53.81 14.63
N ALA A 546 79.96 53.70 13.44
CA ALA A 546 78.70 54.35 13.07
C ALA A 546 77.51 53.86 13.91
N THR A 547 77.43 52.54 14.18
CA THR A 547 76.38 51.99 15.04
C THR A 547 76.54 52.47 16.48
N ASN A 548 77.76 52.50 17.04
CA ASN A 548 77.99 53.04 18.38
C ASN A 548 77.68 54.54 18.45
N GLU A 549 77.96 55.30 17.39
CA GLU A 549 77.60 56.72 17.28
C GLU A 549 76.07 56.89 17.27
N LEU A 550 75.36 56.15 16.41
CA LEU A 550 73.90 56.14 16.38
C LEU A 550 73.30 55.73 17.73
N PHE A 551 73.79 54.67 18.37
CA PHE A 551 73.32 54.27 19.69
C PHE A 551 73.63 55.32 20.76
N ALA A 552 74.78 56.00 20.68
CA ALA A 552 75.11 57.09 21.61
C ALA A 552 74.19 58.30 21.40
N GLU A 553 73.85 58.63 20.16
CA GLU A 553 72.87 59.65 19.81
C GLU A 553 71.46 59.28 20.29
N ASP A 554 71.02 58.04 20.06
CA ASP A 554 69.73 57.54 20.52
C ASP A 554 69.65 57.55 22.05
N ILE A 555 70.71 57.15 22.76
CA ILE A 555 70.76 57.24 24.22
C ILE A 555 70.70 58.70 24.68
N LYS A 556 71.36 59.62 23.99
CA LYS A 556 71.25 61.07 24.28
C LYS A 556 69.82 61.56 24.06
N MET A 557 69.21 61.23 22.92
CA MET A 557 67.82 61.57 22.61
C MET A 557 66.87 60.98 23.65
N MET A 558 67.01 59.72 24.04
CA MET A 558 66.19 59.09 25.09
C MET A 558 66.34 59.79 26.43
N LYS A 559 67.56 60.19 26.82
CA LYS A 559 67.78 60.94 28.06
C LYS A 559 67.12 62.32 28.00
N MET A 560 67.23 63.02 26.87
CA MET A 560 66.53 64.29 26.66
C MET A 560 65.01 64.11 26.71
N ALA A 561 64.47 63.09 26.05
CA ALA A 561 63.05 62.77 26.07
C ALA A 561 62.56 62.46 27.49
N HIS A 562 63.31 61.68 28.28
CA HIS A 562 62.95 61.41 29.67
C HIS A 562 63.03 62.64 30.57
N LYS A 563 64.02 63.51 30.36
CA LYS A 563 64.12 64.77 31.10
C LYS A 563 62.93 65.68 30.76
N ALA A 564 62.63 65.86 29.48
CA ALA A 564 61.47 66.62 29.02
C ALA A 564 60.16 66.03 29.56
N GLN A 565 60.03 64.69 29.61
CA GLN A 565 58.87 64.03 30.20
C GLN A 565 58.72 64.33 31.70
N ARG A 566 59.82 64.35 32.47
CA ARG A 566 59.78 64.72 33.89
C ARG A 566 59.37 66.18 34.06
N GLU A 567 59.98 67.08 33.32
CA GLU A 567 59.64 68.52 33.35
C GLU A 567 58.16 68.73 32.98
N LEU A 568 57.63 68.01 31.99
CA LEU A 568 56.22 68.08 31.61
C LEU A 568 55.30 67.55 32.72
N LYS A 569 55.66 66.45 33.38
CA LYS A 569 54.91 65.94 34.55
C LYS A 569 54.92 66.92 35.72
N GLU A 570 56.03 67.59 35.97
CA GLU A 570 56.12 68.63 37.00
C GLU A 570 55.21 69.81 36.67
N CYS A 571 55.22 70.28 35.41
CA CYS A 571 54.27 71.28 34.91
C CYS A 571 52.81 70.84 35.05
N ASP A 572 52.49 69.58 34.75
CA ASP A 572 51.14 69.02 34.90
C ASP A 572 50.70 68.90 36.36
N LEU A 573 51.62 68.57 37.27
CA LEU A 573 51.35 68.55 38.71
C LEU A 573 51.08 69.96 39.23
N LEU A 574 51.89 70.93 38.80
CA LEU A 574 51.70 72.33 39.13
C LEU A 574 50.36 72.85 38.57
N SER A 575 50.04 72.55 37.31
CA SER A 575 48.77 72.96 36.71
C SER A 575 47.59 72.33 37.43
N LYS A 576 47.64 71.03 37.75
CA LYS A 576 46.61 70.36 38.57
C LYS A 576 46.48 70.96 39.96
N ALA A 577 47.58 71.25 40.65
CA ALA A 577 47.56 71.91 41.95
C ALA A 577 46.90 73.30 41.87
N LEU A 578 47.23 74.05 40.83
CA LEU A 578 46.67 75.37 40.54
C LEU A 578 45.17 75.26 40.24
N TYR A 579 44.73 74.31 39.40
CA TYR A 579 43.32 74.05 39.15
C TYR A 579 42.57 73.57 40.41
N THR A 580 43.17 72.72 41.25
CA THR A 580 42.56 72.31 42.53
C THR A 580 42.45 73.46 43.53
N SER A 581 43.29 74.49 43.45
CA SER A 581 43.17 75.69 44.28
C SER A 581 41.98 76.58 43.88
N PHE A 582 41.50 76.45 42.64
CA PHE A 582 40.30 77.13 42.14
C PHE A 582 39.00 76.33 42.36
N GLU A 583 39.07 75.08 42.82
CA GLU A 583 37.88 74.32 43.18
C GLU A 583 37.36 74.76 44.56
N PRO A 584 36.04 75.00 44.74
CA PRO A 584 35.48 75.37 46.04
C PRO A 584 35.66 74.23 47.06
N PRO A 585 35.84 74.56 48.36
CA PRO A 585 36.16 73.57 49.39
C PRO A 585 35.08 72.49 49.49
N ARG A 586 35.48 71.22 49.35
CA ARG A 586 34.60 70.07 49.53
C ARG A 586 34.10 70.04 50.99
N TYR A 587 32.84 70.36 51.21
CA TYR A 587 32.20 70.23 52.53
C TYR A 587 32.29 68.79 53.02
N LYS A 588 32.81 68.58 54.24
CA LYS A 588 32.75 67.28 54.93
C LYS A 588 31.27 66.95 55.19
N ARG A 589 30.75 65.87 54.60
CA ARG A 589 29.51 65.23 55.06
C ARG A 589 29.72 64.84 56.53
N LYS A 590 28.88 65.35 57.43
CA LYS A 590 28.69 64.79 58.77
C LYS A 590 27.91 63.49 58.67
#